data_AF-A0A2H5XP27-F1
#
_entry.id   AF-A0A2H5XP27-F1
#
_cell.length_a   1.000
_cell.length_b   1.000
_cell.length_c   1.000
_cell.angle_alpha   90.00
_cell.angle_beta   90.00
_cell.angle_gamma   90.00
#
_symmetry.space_group_name_H-M   'P 1'
#
loop_
_entity.id
_entity.type
_entity.pdbx_description
1 polymer ?
#
loop_
_entity_poly.entity_id
_entity_poly.type
_entity_poly.pdbx_seq_one_letter_code
_entity_poly.pdbx_strand_id
1 'polypeptide(L)'
;MRRCLVFISDSSDPKRVFETIRMALGITLRGNKVKLVLSPDVSLDFSDDKMKGEVEEFLSALKYMGGEFEIKNFEDIEDDFLQYDSFILAI
;
A
#
# COMPACT_ATOMS: atom_id res chain seq x y z
N MET A 1 -12.21 -5.07 13.94
CA MET A 1 -10.95 -4.57 13.37
C MET A 1 -10.29 -5.73 12.65
N ARG A 2 -10.11 -5.64 11.33
CA ARG A 2 -9.43 -6.68 10.52
C ARG A 2 -8.01 -6.23 10.17
N ARG A 3 -7.10 -7.19 9.96
CA ARG A 3 -5.76 -7.00 9.40
C ARG A 3 -5.82 -7.28 7.90
N CYS A 4 -5.41 -6.32 7.09
CA CYS A 4 -5.42 -6.40 5.64
C CYS A 4 -4.00 -6.20 5.10
N LEU A 5 -3.56 -7.10 4.23
CA LEU A 5 -2.34 -6.93 3.45
C LEU A 5 -2.70 -6.34 2.09
N VAL A 6 -2.01 -5.27 1.69
CA VAL A 6 -2.08 -4.72 0.32
C VAL A 6 -0.69 -4.82 -0.26
N PHE A 7 -0.51 -5.62 -1.31
CA PHE A 7 0.75 -5.76 -2.02
C PHE A 7 0.62 -5.16 -3.42
N ILE A 8 1.56 -4.29 -3.80
CA ILE A 8 1.63 -3.66 -5.13
C ILE A 8 2.94 -4.10 -5.79
N SER A 9 2.86 -4.69 -6.97
CA SER A 9 4.04 -4.97 -7.81
C SER A 9 3.88 -4.53 -9.25
N ASP A 10 2.65 -4.30 -9.71
CA ASP A 10 2.41 -3.68 -11.00
C ASP A 10 2.82 -2.20 -10.98
N SER A 11 3.86 -1.87 -11.73
CA SER A 11 4.37 -0.52 -11.94
C SER A 11 4.06 0.03 -13.34
N SER A 12 3.27 -0.69 -14.14
CA SER A 12 2.95 -0.33 -15.52
C SER A 12 2.08 0.93 -15.66
N ASP A 13 1.25 1.21 -14.65
CA ASP A 13 0.41 2.40 -14.60
C ASP A 13 0.54 3.12 -13.24
N PRO A 14 1.18 4.31 -13.22
CA PRO A 14 1.27 5.14 -12.01
C PRO A 14 -0.10 5.47 -11.41
N LYS A 15 -1.15 5.62 -12.22
CA LYS A 15 -2.50 5.87 -11.71
C LYS A 15 -3.02 4.67 -10.90
N ARG A 16 -2.74 3.45 -11.33
CA ARG A 16 -3.10 2.22 -10.60
C ARG A 16 -2.39 2.13 -9.26
N VAL A 17 -1.10 2.49 -9.22
CA VAL A 17 -0.32 2.57 -7.96
C VAL A 17 -0.96 3.57 -7.00
N PHE A 18 -1.23 4.79 -7.47
CA PHE A 18 -1.87 5.83 -6.67
C PHE A 18 -3.24 5.42 -6.13
N GLU A 19 -4.11 4.88 -6.99
CA GLU A 19 -5.45 4.47 -6.58
C GLU A 19 -5.41 3.34 -5.54
N THR A 20 -4.42 2.44 -5.65
CA THR A 20 -4.21 1.35 -4.70
C THR A 20 -3.73 1.87 -3.34
N ILE A 21 -2.80 2.84 -3.32
CA ILE A 21 -2.36 3.52 -2.09
C ILE A 21 -3.53 4.28 -1.44
N ARG A 22 -4.31 5.02 -2.24
CA ARG A 22 -5.51 5.72 -1.77
C ARG A 22 -6.54 4.76 -1.18
N MET A 23 -6.73 3.59 -1.80
CA MET A 23 -7.60 2.55 -1.29
C MET A 23 -7.09 1.98 0.05
N ALA A 24 -5.78 1.74 0.18
CA ALA A 24 -5.17 1.29 1.43
C ALA A 24 -5.47 2.27 2.58
N LEU A 25 -5.29 3.58 2.35
CA LEU A 25 -5.70 4.60 3.31
C LEU A 25 -7.21 4.55 3.61
N GLY A 26 -8.06 4.40 2.59
CA GLY A 26 -9.51 4.26 2.78
C GLY A 26 -9.91 3.06 3.64
N ILE A 27 -9.18 1.94 3.56
CA ILE A 27 -9.38 0.76 4.42
C ILE A 27 -9.00 1.09 5.86
N THR A 28 -7.87 1.79 6.06
CA THR A 28 -7.40 2.26 7.37
C THR A 28 -8.39 3.24 8.01
N LEU A 29 -8.93 4.20 7.26
CA LEU A 29 -9.94 5.16 7.71
C LEU A 29 -11.23 4.49 8.20
N ARG A 30 -11.52 3.27 7.75
CA ARG A 30 -12.66 2.46 8.23
C ARG A 30 -12.34 1.62 9.49
N GLY A 31 -11.19 1.85 10.14
CA GLY A 31 -10.81 1.20 11.39
C GLY A 31 -10.18 -0.18 11.22
N ASN A 32 -9.60 -0.47 10.05
CA ASN A 32 -8.83 -1.69 9.81
C ASN A 32 -7.33 -1.39 9.90
N LYS A 33 -6.53 -2.41 10.22
CA LYS A 33 -5.07 -2.32 10.18
C LYS A 33 -4.59 -2.75 8.80
N VAL A 34 -3.88 -1.88 8.10
CA VAL A 34 -3.33 -2.18 6.77
C VAL A 34 -1.82 -2.29 6.85
N LYS A 35 -1.25 -3.37 6.33
CA LYS A 35 0.16 -3.41 5.91
C LYS A 35 0.18 -3.22 4.40
N LEU A 36 0.73 -2.10 3.95
CA LEU A 36 0.95 -1.78 2.55
C LEU A 36 2.39 -2.14 2.19
N VAL A 37 2.58 -3.02 1.21
CA VAL A 37 3.90 -3.42 0.73
C VAL A 37 3.99 -3.12 -0.76
N LEU A 38 5.08 -2.44 -1.15
CA LEU A 38 5.41 -2.20 -2.55
C LEU A 38 6.60 -3.07 -2.93
N SER A 39 6.52 -3.72 -4.08
CA SER A 39 7.69 -4.30 -4.74
C SER A 39 8.72 -3.20 -5.00
N PRO A 40 10.02 -3.49 -4.92
CA PRO A 40 11.08 -2.55 -5.28
C PRO A 40 10.95 -1.97 -6.70
N ASP A 41 10.28 -2.69 -7.61
CA ASP A 41 10.06 -2.26 -9.00
C ASP A 41 8.93 -1.21 -9.15
N VAL A 42 8.18 -0.92 -8.07
CA VAL A 42 7.13 0.09 -8.07
C VAL A 42 7.73 1.48 -7.84
N SER A 43 7.70 2.30 -8.89
CA SER A 43 8.07 3.71 -8.79
C SER A 43 6.98 4.51 -8.09
N LEU A 44 7.39 5.29 -7.08
CA LEU A 44 6.59 6.37 -6.50
C LEU A 44 6.92 7.74 -7.11
N ASP A 45 7.74 7.77 -8.16
CA ASP A 45 8.07 9.00 -8.88
C ASP A 45 6.99 9.29 -9.93
N PHE A 46 5.93 9.95 -9.47
CA PHE A 46 4.86 10.43 -10.33
C PHE A 46 5.32 11.70 -11.07
N SER A 47 5.04 11.78 -12.37
CA SER A 47 5.34 12.98 -13.17
C SER A 47 4.49 14.20 -12.77
N ASP A 48 3.43 13.99 -12.00
CA ASP A 48 2.55 15.02 -11.47
C ASP A 48 2.93 15.30 -10.00
N ASP A 49 3.47 16.49 -9.74
CA ASP A 49 3.90 16.92 -8.41
C ASP A 49 2.76 16.90 -7.38
N LYS A 50 1.52 17.16 -7.82
CA LYS A 50 0.35 17.10 -6.94
C LYS A 50 0.08 15.66 -6.51
N MET A 51 0.10 14.74 -7.47
CA MET A 51 -0.12 13.31 -7.21
C MET A 51 0.97 12.74 -6.28
N LYS A 52 2.22 13.16 -6.47
CA LYS A 52 3.34 12.82 -5.60
C LYS A 52 3.12 13.30 -4.16
N GLY A 53 2.76 14.57 -3.98
CA GLY A 53 2.46 15.13 -2.65
C GLY A 53 1.31 14.40 -1.96
N GLU A 54 0.24 14.09 -2.69
CA GLU A 54 -0.90 13.33 -2.15
C GLU A 54 -0.49 11.92 -1.70
N VAL A 55 0.38 11.22 -2.43
CA VAL A 55 0.88 9.91 -2.02
C VAL A 55 1.70 9.99 -0.74
N GLU A 56 2.58 10.98 -0.62
CA GLU A 56 3.36 11.21 0.60
C GLU A 56 2.45 11.48 1.82
N GLU A 57 1.40 12.28 1.63
CA GLU A 57 0.37 12.52 2.65
C GLU A 57 -0.38 11.24 3.02
N PHE A 58 -0.76 10.42 2.04
CA PHE A 58 -1.48 9.17 2.28
C PHE A 58 -0.64 8.16 3.05
N LEU A 59 0.63 8.00 2.69
CA LEU A 59 1.56 7.10 3.39
C LEU A 59 1.82 7.58 4.83
N SER A 60 1.93 8.90 5.02
CA SER A 60 2.09 9.50 6.35
C SER A 60 0.85 9.29 7.22
N ALA A 61 -0.34 9.52 6.66
CA ALA A 61 -1.62 9.29 7.35
C ALA A 61 -1.81 7.81 7.69
N LEU A 62 -1.48 6.89 6.78
CA LEU A 62 -1.55 5.45 7.00
C LEU A 62 -0.70 5.04 8.21
N LYS A 63 0.55 5.53 8.31
CA LYS A 63 1.43 5.27 9.45
C LYS A 63 0.89 5.88 10.75
N TYR A 64 0.44 7.14 10.71
CA TYR A 64 -0.13 7.82 11.88
C TYR A 64 -1.33 7.07 12.47
N MET A 65 -2.14 6.45 11.62
CA MET A 65 -3.31 5.67 12.02
C MET A 65 -2.99 4.21 12.43
N GLY A 66 -1.70 3.84 12.51
CA GLY A 66 -1.26 2.52 12.93
C GLY A 66 -1.26 1.47 11.83
N GLY A 67 -1.29 1.88 10.56
CA GLY A 67 -0.92 1.04 9.43
C GLY A 67 0.61 0.95 9.27
N GLU A 68 1.04 0.00 8.46
CA GLU A 68 2.45 -0.27 8.15
C GLU A 68 2.71 -0.04 6.66
N PHE A 69 3.89 0.48 6.31
CA PHE A 69 4.34 0.65 4.93
C PHE A 69 5.78 0.17 4.79
N GLU A 70 6.02 -0.74 3.84
CA GLU A 70 7.32 -1.34 3.57
C GLU A 70 7.57 -1.47 2.06
N ILE A 71 8.85 -1.55 1.67
CA ILE A 71 9.27 -1.93 0.31
C ILE A 71 9.98 -3.28 0.42
N LYS A 72 9.37 -4.33 -0.14
CA LYS A 72 9.84 -5.73 -0.08
C LYS A 72 9.34 -6.52 -1.28
N ASN A 73 10.04 -7.59 -1.65
CA ASN A 73 9.53 -8.52 -2.66
C ASN A 73 8.39 -9.37 -2.09
N PHE A 74 7.64 -10.04 -2.98
CA PHE A 74 6.52 -10.89 -2.55
C PHE A 74 7.00 -12.08 -1.72
N GLU A 75 8.12 -12.68 -2.12
CA GLU A 75 8.75 -13.83 -1.48
C GLU A 75 9.18 -13.52 -0.04
N ASP A 76 9.50 -12.26 0.25
CA ASP A 76 9.91 -11.81 1.59
C ASP A 76 8.72 -11.67 2.56
N ILE A 77 7.48 -11.78 2.07
CA ILE A 77 6.26 -11.55 2.86
C ILE A 77 5.23 -12.68 2.73
N GLU A 78 5.46 -13.69 1.89
CA GLU A 78 4.47 -14.75 1.64
C GLU A 78 4.10 -15.56 2.90
N ASP A 79 5.07 -15.79 3.78
CA ASP A 79 4.87 -16.48 5.06
C ASP A 79 4.04 -15.65 6.06
N ASP A 80 3.96 -14.33 5.88
CA ASP A 80 3.16 -13.45 6.74
C ASP A 80 1.65 -13.54 6.43
N PHE A 81 1.23 -14.17 5.33
CA PHE A 81 -0.16 -14.13 4.85
C PHE A 81 -1.16 -14.70 5.86
N LEU A 82 -0.77 -15.71 6.63
CA LEU A 82 -1.61 -16.32 7.67
C LEU A 82 -1.96 -15.35 8.81
N GLN A 83 -1.27 -14.22 8.92
CA GLN A 83 -1.52 -13.20 9.94
C GLN A 83 -2.60 -12.18 9.56
N TYR A 84 -3.10 -12.23 8.31
CA TYR A 84 -4.07 -11.27 7.78
C TYR A 84 -5.44 -11.93 7.52
N ASP A 85 -6.51 -11.17 7.77
CA ASP A 85 -7.88 -11.60 7.49
C ASP A 85 -8.24 -11.49 6.00
N SER A 86 -7.46 -10.70 5.25
CA SER A 86 -7.70 -10.41 3.83
C SER A 86 -6.44 -9.89 3.16
N PHE A 87 -6.33 -10.14 1.86
CA PHE A 87 -5.22 -9.67 1.03
C PHE A 87 -5.74 -9.05 -0.28
N ILE A 88 -5.05 -8.02 -0.75
CA ILE A 88 -5.26 -7.39 -2.05
C ILE A 88 -3.93 -7.40 -2.78
N LEU A 89 -3.89 -8.01 -3.96
CA LEU A 89 -2.70 -8.12 -4.79
C LEU A 89 -2.88 -7.30 -6.06
N ALA A 90 -2.13 -6.21 -6.20
CA ALA A 90 -2.03 -5.41 -7.41
C ALA A 90 -0.77 -5.84 -8.18
N ILE A 91 -0.94 -6.92 -8.94
CA ILE A 91 0.02 -7.54 -9.88
C ILE A 91 -0.40 -7.23 -11.32
#